data_AF-A0A349S4J4-F1
#
_entry.id   AF-A0A349S4J4-F1
#
_cell.length_a   1.000
_cell.length_b   1.000
_cell.length_c   1.000
_cell.angle_alpha   90.00
_cell.angle_beta   90.00
_cell.angle_gamma   90.00
#
_symmetry.space_group_name_H-M   'P 1'
#
loop_
_entity.id
_entity.type
_entity.pdbx_description
1 polymer ?
#
loop_
_entity_poly.entity_id
_entity_poly.type
_entity_poly.pdbx_seq_one_letter_code
_entity_poly.pdbx_strand_id
1 'polypeptide(L)'
;MAKKILFLTGKLAYDSVEKVLSDMAPLPFEYRIHRMSVSVAALMTDKMIARRIQPSDYKDCDQIIVPGRCRGDLTALSHTLGVEVIRGPEEIKDLPAFFGKASKPIDLSRHSVKIFAEIVDAPQRNIDSIIMKATAFGDAGADVIDIGCLPQESFPHMEEAITALHEAGFKVSVDSLELNDLKRAAKAGADYLLSLTEHTYYLAEESDAIPIL
;
A
#
# COMPACT_ATOMS: atom_id res chain seq x y z
N MET A 1 25.80 16.18 -24.95
CA MET A 1 24.33 16.31 -25.00
C MET A 1 23.77 15.75 -23.71
N ALA A 2 22.67 16.31 -23.18
CA ALA A 2 22.00 15.73 -22.02
C ALA A 2 21.40 14.37 -22.41
N LYS A 3 21.51 13.36 -21.52
CA LYS A 3 20.93 12.04 -21.74
C LYS A 3 19.40 12.17 -21.84
N LYS A 4 18.75 11.46 -22.75
CA LYS A 4 17.28 11.39 -22.89
C LYS A 4 16.75 10.10 -22.26
N ILE A 5 15.95 10.24 -21.21
CA ILE A 5 15.44 9.11 -20.43
C ILE A 5 13.92 8.99 -20.59
N LEU A 6 13.45 7.78 -20.92
CA LEU A 6 12.03 7.45 -20.94
C LEU A 6 11.62 6.71 -19.66
N PHE A 7 10.72 7.29 -18.88
CA PHE A 7 10.13 6.62 -17.72
C PHE A 7 8.84 5.90 -18.13
N LEU A 8 8.76 4.59 -17.90
CA LEU A 8 7.52 3.84 -18.07
C LEU A 8 6.76 3.78 -16.76
N THR A 9 5.46 4.07 -16.80
CA THR A 9 4.60 3.99 -15.62
C THR A 9 3.15 3.62 -15.98
N GLY A 10 2.39 3.20 -14.97
CA GLY A 10 0.97 2.88 -15.10
C GLY A 10 0.09 4.12 -14.96
N LYS A 11 -1.22 3.97 -15.21
CA LYS A 11 -2.18 5.09 -15.15
C LYS A 11 -2.20 5.79 -13.79
N LEU A 12 -2.22 5.01 -12.70
CA LEU A 12 -2.36 5.55 -11.33
C LEU A 12 -1.11 6.27 -10.82
N ALA A 13 0.06 5.97 -11.40
CA ALA A 13 1.34 6.47 -10.94
C ALA A 13 1.87 7.65 -11.78
N TYR A 14 1.22 7.98 -12.90
CA TYR A 14 1.72 8.99 -13.85
C TYR A 14 1.96 10.35 -13.18
N ASP A 15 0.93 10.91 -12.54
CA ASP A 15 1.00 12.24 -11.92
C ASP A 15 2.05 12.29 -10.79
N SER A 16 2.22 11.18 -10.07
CA SER A 16 3.23 11.06 -9.01
C SER A 16 4.65 11.05 -9.58
N VAL A 17 4.90 10.34 -10.68
CA VAL A 17 6.20 10.35 -11.36
C VAL A 17 6.51 11.73 -11.91
N GLU A 18 5.54 12.39 -12.54
CA GLU A 18 5.69 13.75 -13.07
C GLU A 18 6.04 14.75 -11.98
N LYS A 19 5.31 14.72 -10.86
CA LYS A 19 5.57 15.57 -9.71
C LYS A 19 6.99 15.40 -9.17
N VAL A 20 7.41 14.15 -8.92
CA VAL A 20 8.75 13.89 -8.35
C VAL A 20 9.85 14.33 -9.31
N LEU A 21 9.73 14.05 -10.61
CA LEU A 21 10.74 14.48 -11.60
C LEU A 21 10.78 16.01 -11.73
N SER A 22 9.64 16.70 -11.67
CA SER A 22 9.56 18.16 -11.66
C SER A 22 10.23 18.76 -10.40
N ASP A 23 9.93 18.20 -9.22
CA ASP A 23 10.51 18.63 -7.94
C ASP A 23 12.03 18.37 -7.85
N MET A 24 12.55 17.47 -8.70
CA MET A 24 13.98 17.20 -8.82
C MET A 24 14.72 18.23 -9.70
N ALA A 25 14.08 19.21 -10.32
CA ALA A 25 14.77 20.20 -11.15
C ALA A 25 15.84 21.00 -10.36
N PRO A 26 16.98 21.39 -10.99
CA PRO A 26 17.39 21.06 -12.35
C PRO A 26 17.89 19.61 -12.46
N LEU A 27 17.65 18.99 -13.62
CA LEU A 27 18.06 17.62 -13.93
C LEU A 27 19.26 17.62 -14.91
N PRO A 28 20.21 16.68 -14.76
CA PRO A 28 21.32 16.52 -15.70
C PRO A 28 20.92 15.77 -16.98
N PHE A 29 19.61 15.49 -17.17
CA PHE A 29 19.05 14.73 -18.27
C PHE A 29 17.71 15.34 -18.71
N GLU A 30 17.36 15.11 -19.96
CA GLU A 30 16.01 15.32 -20.49
C GLU A 30 15.17 14.06 -20.23
N TYR A 31 13.87 14.21 -20.02
CA TYR A 31 13.01 13.06 -19.79
C TYR A 31 11.65 13.16 -20.49
N ARG A 32 11.07 11.99 -20.73
CA ARG A 32 9.65 11.81 -21.03
C ARG A 32 9.05 10.75 -20.14
N ILE A 33 7.76 10.86 -19.88
CA ILE A 33 6.99 9.85 -19.16
C ILE A 33 6.03 9.20 -20.15
N HIS A 34 6.14 7.89 -20.35
CA HIS A 34 5.21 7.13 -21.16
C HIS A 34 4.24 6.35 -20.26
N ARG A 35 2.97 6.72 -20.35
CA ARG A 35 1.87 6.06 -19.64
C ARG A 35 1.45 4.80 -20.39
N MET A 36 1.92 3.64 -19.91
CA MET A 36 1.53 2.35 -20.46
C MET A 36 0.03 2.07 -20.24
N SER A 37 -0.55 1.22 -21.09
CA SER A 37 -1.94 0.75 -20.99
C SER A 37 -2.15 -0.29 -19.87
N VAL A 38 -1.73 0.03 -18.64
CA VAL A 38 -1.93 -0.74 -17.41
C VAL A 38 -2.23 0.22 -16.26
N SER A 39 -3.14 -0.13 -15.35
CA SER A 39 -3.52 0.75 -14.25
C SER A 39 -2.41 0.86 -13.20
N VAL A 40 -1.92 -0.29 -12.71
CA VAL A 40 -0.91 -0.38 -11.65
C VAL A 40 0.47 -0.67 -12.23
N ALA A 41 1.43 0.22 -12.00
CA ALA A 41 2.79 0.12 -12.53
C ALA A 41 3.55 -1.15 -12.07
N ALA A 42 3.30 -1.60 -10.82
CA ALA A 42 3.93 -2.80 -10.25
C ALA A 42 3.52 -4.12 -10.94
N LEU A 43 2.47 -4.11 -11.78
CA LEU A 43 2.03 -5.29 -12.54
C LEU A 43 2.66 -5.35 -13.95
N MET A 44 3.53 -4.40 -14.30
CA MET A 44 4.25 -4.42 -15.57
C MET A 44 5.17 -5.63 -15.67
N THR A 45 5.33 -6.11 -16.90
CA THR A 45 6.31 -7.14 -17.25
C THR A 45 7.08 -6.75 -18.50
N ASP A 46 8.29 -7.28 -18.64
CA ASP A 46 9.09 -7.23 -19.86
C ASP A 46 8.27 -7.56 -21.14
N LYS A 47 7.53 -8.66 -21.14
CA LYS A 47 6.68 -9.12 -22.26
C LYS A 47 5.56 -8.13 -22.55
N MET A 48 4.98 -7.53 -21.50
CA MET A 48 3.94 -6.52 -21.66
C MET A 48 4.50 -5.25 -22.32
N ILE A 49 5.70 -4.83 -21.91
CA ILE A 49 6.40 -3.67 -22.47
C ILE A 49 6.73 -3.94 -23.94
N ALA A 50 7.43 -5.04 -24.24
CA ALA A 50 7.82 -5.42 -25.60
C ALA A 50 6.65 -5.47 -26.58
N ARG A 51 5.48 -5.93 -26.13
CA ARG A 51 4.27 -6.04 -26.97
C ARG A 51 3.57 -4.70 -27.21
N ARG A 52 3.65 -3.76 -26.27
CA ARG A 52 2.77 -2.57 -26.26
C ARG A 52 3.48 -1.27 -26.60
N ILE A 53 4.77 -1.16 -26.27
CA ILE A 53 5.55 0.04 -26.56
C ILE A 53 5.87 0.09 -28.07
N GLN A 54 5.68 1.25 -28.70
CA GLN A 54 5.99 1.43 -30.11
C GLN A 54 7.38 2.05 -30.28
N PRO A 55 8.08 1.78 -31.40
CA PRO A 55 9.36 2.43 -31.69
C PRO A 55 9.33 3.96 -31.62
N SER A 56 8.21 4.60 -31.97
CA SER A 56 8.01 6.05 -31.85
C SER A 56 8.05 6.55 -30.40
N ASP A 57 7.81 5.68 -29.41
CA ASP A 57 7.77 6.05 -27.99
C ASP A 57 9.15 6.10 -27.34
N TYR A 58 10.18 5.47 -27.93
CA TYR A 58 11.48 5.30 -27.26
C TYR A 58 12.73 5.41 -28.15
N LYS A 59 12.62 5.36 -29.49
CA LYS A 59 13.81 5.33 -30.37
C LYS A 59 14.71 6.56 -30.29
N ASP A 60 14.18 7.69 -29.83
CA ASP A 60 14.92 8.93 -29.63
C ASP A 60 15.49 9.08 -28.20
N CYS A 61 15.31 8.05 -27.36
CA CYS A 61 15.78 8.02 -25.98
C CYS A 61 17.04 7.15 -25.87
N ASP A 62 17.96 7.56 -24.98
CA ASP A 62 19.19 6.81 -24.71
C ASP A 62 18.95 5.66 -23.72
N GLN A 63 17.91 5.76 -22.89
CA GLN A 63 17.60 4.80 -21.83
C GLN A 63 16.11 4.80 -21.48
N ILE A 64 15.61 3.62 -21.08
CA ILE A 64 14.27 3.42 -20.53
C ILE A 64 14.40 3.02 -19.06
N ILE A 65 13.65 3.66 -18.18
CA ILE A 65 13.51 3.29 -16.77
C ILE A 65 12.12 2.73 -16.54
N VAL A 66 12.06 1.48 -16.06
CA VAL A 66 10.81 0.81 -15.69
C VAL A 66 10.56 0.88 -14.18
N PRO A 67 9.33 0.68 -13.69
CA PRO A 67 9.05 0.64 -12.25
C PRO A 67 9.88 -0.45 -11.55
N GLY A 68 10.31 -0.22 -10.31
CA GLY A 68 11.16 -1.17 -9.58
C GLY A 68 10.56 -2.56 -9.41
N ARG A 69 9.23 -2.65 -9.38
CA ARG A 69 8.48 -3.92 -9.29
C ARG A 69 8.15 -4.58 -10.64
N CYS A 70 8.63 -4.04 -11.77
CA CYS A 70 8.40 -4.60 -13.10
C CYS A 70 8.98 -6.03 -13.21
N ARG A 71 8.20 -7.04 -13.55
CA ARG A 71 8.69 -8.43 -13.56
C ARG A 71 9.35 -8.80 -14.90
N GLY A 72 10.21 -9.82 -14.87
CA GLY A 72 10.84 -10.38 -16.07
C GLY A 72 12.27 -9.91 -16.31
N ASP A 73 12.78 -10.21 -17.51
CA ASP A 73 14.18 -10.03 -17.90
C ASP A 73 14.38 -8.72 -18.67
N LEU A 74 14.95 -7.73 -18.00
CA LEU A 74 15.20 -6.40 -18.59
C LEU A 74 16.41 -6.40 -19.53
N THR A 75 17.34 -7.34 -19.38
CA THR A 75 18.46 -7.50 -20.31
C THR A 75 17.94 -8.00 -21.65
N ALA A 76 17.11 -9.04 -21.65
CA ALA A 76 16.44 -9.53 -22.86
C ALA A 76 15.55 -8.46 -23.51
N LEU A 77 14.82 -7.68 -22.70
CA LEU A 77 14.03 -6.55 -23.19
C LEU A 77 14.92 -5.48 -23.84
N SER A 78 16.06 -5.14 -23.23
CA SER A 78 17.03 -4.19 -23.79
C SER A 78 17.53 -4.62 -25.15
N HIS A 79 17.89 -5.90 -25.31
CA HIS A 79 18.28 -6.46 -26.60
C HIS A 79 17.14 -6.40 -27.63
N THR A 80 15.90 -6.66 -27.21
CA THR A 80 14.72 -6.63 -28.09
C THR A 80 14.41 -5.23 -28.59
N LEU A 81 14.50 -4.22 -27.72
CA LEU A 81 14.21 -2.83 -28.05
C LEU A 81 15.41 -2.10 -28.69
N GLY A 82 16.63 -2.58 -28.48
CA GLY A 82 17.85 -1.92 -28.92
C GLY A 82 18.17 -0.64 -28.14
N VAL A 83 17.59 -0.48 -26.94
CA VAL A 83 17.82 0.63 -26.01
C VAL A 83 18.03 0.05 -24.62
N GLU A 84 18.91 0.66 -23.82
CA GLU A 84 19.18 0.23 -22.45
C GLU A 84 17.91 0.37 -21.60
N VAL A 85 17.43 -0.73 -21.01
CA VAL A 85 16.30 -0.75 -20.09
C VAL A 85 16.79 -1.08 -18.70
N ILE A 86 16.60 -0.15 -17.76
CA ILE A 86 17.00 -0.34 -16.36
C ILE A 86 15.80 -0.31 -15.43
N ARG A 87 15.98 -0.95 -14.28
CA ARG A 87 15.02 -0.98 -13.19
C ARG A 87 15.15 0.28 -12.34
N GLY A 88 14.07 1.04 -12.22
CA GLY A 88 13.97 2.16 -11.28
C GLY A 88 13.75 1.68 -9.83
N PRO A 89 13.55 2.62 -8.90
CA PRO A 89 13.21 2.28 -7.52
C PRO A 89 11.81 1.65 -7.42
N GLU A 90 11.56 0.90 -6.33
CA GLU A 90 10.22 0.38 -6.05
C GLU A 90 9.24 1.50 -5.74
N GLU A 91 9.67 2.48 -4.95
CA GLU A 91 8.88 3.64 -4.56
C GLU A 91 9.24 4.86 -5.41
N ILE A 92 8.24 5.54 -5.98
CA ILE A 92 8.44 6.70 -6.84
C ILE A 92 9.18 7.83 -6.09
N LYS A 93 8.93 7.97 -4.78
CA LYS A 93 9.59 8.94 -3.89
C LYS A 93 11.10 8.75 -3.78
N ASP A 94 11.63 7.59 -4.16
CA ASP A 94 13.05 7.28 -4.08
C ASP A 94 13.80 7.60 -5.39
N LEU A 95 13.11 8.12 -6.42
CA LEU A 95 13.75 8.61 -7.65
C LEU A 95 14.88 9.62 -7.40
N PRO A 96 14.78 10.59 -6.45
CA PRO A 96 15.90 11.48 -6.14
C PRO A 96 17.15 10.71 -5.69
N ALA A 97 16.99 9.76 -4.76
CA ALA A 97 18.08 8.93 -4.27
C ALA A 97 18.65 8.02 -5.36
N PHE A 98 17.79 7.49 -6.24
CA PHE A 98 18.19 6.70 -7.41
C PHE A 98 19.12 7.49 -8.34
N PHE A 99 18.94 8.80 -8.46
CA PHE A 99 19.83 9.70 -9.22
C PHE A 99 20.89 10.40 -8.35
N GLY A 100 21.19 9.88 -7.15
CA GLY A 100 22.24 10.39 -6.28
C GLY A 100 21.94 11.73 -5.60
N LYS A 101 20.69 12.20 -5.63
CA LYS A 101 20.25 13.37 -4.87
C LYS A 101 19.86 12.96 -3.45
N ALA A 102 20.14 13.82 -2.48
CA ALA A 102 19.68 13.61 -1.12
C ALA A 102 18.14 13.56 -1.08
N SER A 103 17.59 12.55 -0.43
CA SER A 103 16.16 12.55 -0.08
C SER A 103 15.91 13.65 0.94
N LYS A 104 14.84 14.43 0.75
CA LYS A 104 14.46 15.43 1.77
C LYS A 104 13.95 14.66 2.99
N PRO A 105 14.48 14.90 4.20
CA PRO A 105 13.94 14.28 5.41
C PRO A 105 12.48 14.71 5.55
N ILE A 106 11.60 13.73 5.77
CA ILE A 106 10.19 13.99 6.00
C ILE A 106 10.05 14.46 7.45
N ASP A 107 9.58 15.69 7.64
CA ASP A 107 9.27 16.21 8.98
C ASP A 107 7.93 15.62 9.45
N LEU A 108 8.01 14.66 10.37
CA LEU A 108 6.85 14.04 11.01
C LEU A 108 6.55 14.66 12.38
N SER A 109 7.23 15.73 12.80
CA SER A 109 7.10 16.33 14.14
C SER A 109 5.70 16.79 14.51
N ARG A 110 4.85 17.04 13.51
CA ARG A 110 3.46 17.48 13.68
C ARG A 110 2.43 16.36 13.56
N HIS A 111 2.85 15.14 13.25
CA HIS A 111 1.93 14.01 13.09
C HIS A 111 1.87 13.20 14.38
N SER A 112 0.64 12.94 14.84
CA SER A 112 0.34 11.95 15.89
C SER A 112 -0.50 10.87 15.23
N VAL A 113 0.11 9.74 14.90
CA VAL A 113 -0.57 8.60 14.27
C VAL A 113 -0.89 7.56 15.34
N LYS A 114 -2.06 6.94 15.25
CA LYS A 114 -2.36 5.68 15.93
C LYS A 114 -2.03 4.54 14.98
N ILE A 115 -1.25 3.57 15.42
CA ILE A 115 -0.84 2.41 14.65
C ILE A 115 -1.82 1.28 14.95
N PHE A 116 -2.57 0.86 13.94
CA PHE A 116 -3.44 -0.31 13.99
C PHE A 116 -2.66 -1.49 13.43
N ALA A 117 -2.63 -2.61 14.15
CA ALA A 117 -1.99 -3.84 13.69
C ALA A 117 -3.02 -4.96 13.62
N GLU A 118 -3.20 -5.51 12.42
CA GLU A 118 -4.28 -6.44 12.11
C GLU A 118 -3.87 -7.90 12.28
N ILE A 119 -4.71 -8.67 12.98
CA ILE A 119 -4.72 -10.12 12.96
C ILE A 119 -5.71 -10.56 11.87
N VAL A 120 -5.22 -10.67 10.64
CA VAL A 120 -6.01 -10.92 9.42
C VAL A 120 -6.85 -12.21 9.42
N ASP A 121 -6.47 -13.18 10.26
CA ASP A 121 -7.03 -14.54 10.29
C ASP A 121 -7.61 -14.88 11.66
N ALA A 122 -8.14 -13.89 12.38
CA ALA A 122 -8.61 -14.06 13.75
C ALA A 122 -9.70 -15.15 13.92
N PRO A 123 -10.70 -15.31 13.03
CA PRO A 123 -11.71 -16.37 13.15
C PRO A 123 -11.13 -17.80 13.20
N GLN A 124 -9.94 -18.00 12.63
CA GLN A 124 -9.25 -19.29 12.53
C GLN A 124 -8.28 -19.54 13.69
N ARG A 125 -8.17 -18.59 14.64
CA ARG A 125 -7.27 -18.68 15.78
C ARG A 125 -8.06 -19.02 17.04
N ASN A 126 -7.35 -19.50 18.06
CA ASN A 126 -7.88 -19.54 19.41
C ASN A 126 -7.44 -18.27 20.17
N ILE A 127 -8.04 -18.04 21.34
CA ILE A 127 -7.79 -16.86 22.16
C ILE A 127 -6.30 -16.70 22.49
N ASP A 128 -5.62 -17.76 22.92
CA ASP A 128 -4.18 -17.72 23.25
C ASP A 128 -3.33 -17.25 22.06
N SER A 129 -3.64 -17.73 20.85
CA SER A 129 -2.95 -17.34 19.61
C SER A 129 -3.23 -15.88 19.23
N ILE A 130 -4.44 -15.38 19.48
CA ILE A 130 -4.81 -13.97 19.29
C ILE A 130 -4.01 -13.10 20.26
N ILE A 131 -3.98 -13.42 21.55
CA ILE A 131 -3.23 -12.69 22.58
C ILE A 131 -1.73 -12.69 22.29
N MET A 132 -1.17 -13.82 21.85
CA MET A 132 0.24 -13.91 21.48
C MET A 132 0.60 -12.94 20.35
N LYS A 133 -0.23 -12.86 19.31
CA LYS A 133 0.00 -11.92 18.19
C LYS A 133 -0.22 -10.47 18.61
N ALA A 134 -1.27 -10.20 19.38
CA ALA A 134 -1.55 -8.88 19.93
C ALA A 134 -0.39 -8.35 20.76
N THR A 135 0.20 -9.20 21.61
CA THR A 135 1.39 -8.87 22.40
C THR A 135 2.58 -8.54 21.51
N ALA A 136 2.86 -9.38 20.51
CA ALA A 136 3.94 -9.11 19.57
C ALA A 136 3.75 -7.80 18.78
N PHE A 137 2.51 -7.46 18.43
CA PHE A 137 2.19 -6.20 17.76
C PHE A 137 2.30 -5.00 18.69
N GLY A 138 1.83 -5.12 19.93
CA GLY A 138 2.00 -4.09 20.96
C GLY A 138 3.48 -3.80 21.24
N ASP A 139 4.29 -4.85 21.39
CA ASP A 139 5.75 -4.74 21.56
C ASP A 139 6.44 -4.10 20.34
N ALA A 140 5.85 -4.25 19.14
CA ALA A 140 6.29 -3.60 17.91
C ALA A 140 5.75 -2.16 17.73
N GLY A 141 4.98 -1.64 18.68
CA GLY A 141 4.48 -0.27 18.71
C GLY A 141 3.04 -0.09 18.20
N ALA A 142 2.22 -1.14 18.14
CA ALA A 142 0.80 -1.00 17.83
C ALA A 142 0.04 -0.34 18.99
N ASP A 143 -0.78 0.66 18.67
CA ASP A 143 -1.67 1.34 19.62
C ASP A 143 -3.03 0.62 19.75
N VAL A 144 -3.45 -0.06 18.68
CA VAL A 144 -4.74 -0.75 18.57
C VAL A 144 -4.54 -2.09 17.86
N ILE A 145 -5.15 -3.14 18.38
CA ILE A 145 -5.19 -4.47 17.75
C ILE A 145 -6.47 -4.57 16.95
N ASP A 146 -6.30 -4.71 15.64
CA ASP A 146 -7.42 -4.88 14.71
C ASP A 146 -7.68 -6.37 14.46
N ILE A 147 -8.92 -6.77 14.65
CA ILE A 147 -9.35 -8.15 14.50
C ILE A 147 -10.06 -8.27 13.15
N GLY A 148 -9.35 -8.83 12.17
CA GLY A 148 -9.86 -9.01 10.82
C GLY A 148 -10.85 -10.18 10.75
N CYS A 149 -12.09 -9.90 10.36
CA CYS A 149 -13.06 -10.94 10.01
C CYS A 149 -12.81 -11.45 8.58
N LEU A 150 -13.05 -12.73 8.36
CA LEU A 150 -12.86 -13.35 7.05
C LEU A 150 -14.18 -13.38 6.27
N PRO A 151 -14.19 -13.00 4.98
CA PRO A 151 -15.41 -13.03 4.18
C PRO A 151 -16.07 -14.41 4.16
N GLN A 152 -17.38 -14.46 4.43
CA GLN A 152 -18.19 -15.69 4.46
C GLN A 152 -17.77 -16.72 5.52
N GLU A 153 -16.95 -16.34 6.49
CA GLU A 153 -16.54 -17.21 7.59
C GLU A 153 -17.14 -16.71 8.90
N SER A 154 -17.73 -17.61 9.67
CA SER A 154 -18.27 -17.24 10.99
C SER A 154 -17.14 -17.02 11.99
N PHE A 155 -17.28 -16.01 12.83
CA PHE A 155 -16.39 -15.79 13.97
C PHE A 155 -17.13 -16.03 15.28
N PRO A 156 -17.27 -17.30 15.74
CA PRO A 156 -18.13 -17.65 16.86
C PRO A 156 -17.62 -17.18 18.23
N HIS A 157 -16.31 -16.97 18.37
CA HIS A 157 -15.66 -16.58 19.63
C HIS A 157 -15.16 -15.13 19.59
N MET A 158 -15.78 -14.28 18.77
CA MET A 158 -15.40 -12.86 18.61
C MET A 158 -15.51 -12.10 19.93
N GLU A 159 -16.61 -12.26 20.64
CA GLU A 159 -16.86 -11.56 21.90
C GLU A 159 -15.86 -11.98 22.99
N GLU A 160 -15.47 -13.26 22.99
CA GLU A 160 -14.41 -13.78 23.87
C GLU A 160 -13.04 -13.20 23.50
N ALA A 161 -12.73 -13.09 22.21
CA ALA A 161 -11.49 -12.49 21.72
C ALA A 161 -11.38 -11.00 22.09
N ILE A 162 -12.47 -10.22 21.90
CA ILE A 162 -12.53 -8.82 22.29
C ILE A 162 -12.29 -8.67 23.80
N THR A 163 -13.01 -9.47 24.61
CA THR A 163 -12.87 -9.45 26.07
C THR A 163 -11.45 -9.77 26.50
N ALA A 164 -10.86 -10.85 25.98
CA ALA A 164 -9.50 -11.26 26.33
C ALA A 164 -8.45 -10.21 25.94
N LEU A 165 -8.63 -9.53 24.80
CA LEU A 165 -7.73 -8.47 24.36
C LEU A 165 -7.82 -7.23 25.27
N HIS A 166 -9.03 -6.85 25.70
CA HIS A 166 -9.20 -5.79 26.70
C HIS A 166 -8.60 -6.16 28.05
N GLU A 167 -8.79 -7.40 28.52
CA GLU A 167 -8.19 -7.92 29.76
C GLU A 167 -6.66 -7.92 29.70
N ALA A 168 -6.09 -8.15 28.51
CA ALA A 168 -4.66 -8.02 28.24
C ALA A 168 -4.18 -6.56 28.07
N GLY A 169 -5.08 -5.59 28.15
CA GLY A 169 -4.76 -4.15 28.14
C GLY A 169 -4.70 -3.51 26.76
N PHE A 170 -5.13 -4.20 25.70
CA PHE A 170 -5.15 -3.65 24.34
C PHE A 170 -6.43 -2.85 24.07
N LYS A 171 -6.31 -1.87 23.18
CA LYS A 171 -7.48 -1.32 22.47
C LYS A 171 -7.82 -2.22 21.29
N VAL A 172 -9.10 -2.41 21.05
CA VAL A 172 -9.60 -3.39 20.09
C VAL A 172 -10.37 -2.71 18.97
N SER A 173 -10.02 -3.07 17.75
CA SER A 173 -10.72 -2.69 16.54
C SER A 173 -11.26 -3.96 15.87
N VAL A 174 -12.41 -3.87 15.20
CA VAL A 174 -12.95 -4.99 14.40
C VAL A 174 -13.19 -4.51 12.98
N ASP A 175 -12.59 -5.22 12.02
CA ASP A 175 -12.82 -5.03 10.59
C ASP A 175 -13.69 -6.18 10.05
N SER A 176 -14.89 -5.83 9.59
CA SER A 176 -15.80 -6.75 8.93
C SER A 176 -16.64 -6.04 7.88
N LEU A 177 -16.87 -6.73 6.76
CA LEU A 177 -17.85 -6.31 5.75
C LEU A 177 -19.29 -6.69 6.15
N GLU A 178 -19.46 -7.54 7.16
CA GLU A 178 -20.77 -8.02 7.61
C GLU A 178 -21.29 -7.15 8.76
N LEU A 179 -22.41 -6.46 8.53
CA LEU A 179 -23.00 -5.55 9.52
C LEU A 179 -23.34 -6.26 10.85
N ASN A 180 -23.69 -7.55 10.80
CA ASN A 180 -23.99 -8.31 12.01
C ASN A 180 -22.74 -8.55 12.88
N ASP A 181 -21.57 -8.70 12.28
CA ASP A 181 -20.32 -8.82 13.02
C ASP A 181 -19.95 -7.50 13.69
N LEU A 182 -20.09 -6.38 12.97
CA LEU A 182 -19.86 -5.05 13.54
C LEU A 182 -20.82 -4.77 14.71
N LYS A 183 -22.09 -5.18 14.61
CA LYS A 183 -23.07 -5.07 15.72
C LYS A 183 -22.68 -5.90 16.94
N ARG A 184 -22.20 -7.13 16.72
CA ARG A 184 -21.72 -8.01 17.80
C ARG A 184 -20.48 -7.41 18.46
N ALA A 185 -19.52 -6.95 17.66
CA ALA A 185 -18.30 -6.29 18.12
C ALA A 185 -18.61 -5.04 18.95
N ALA A 186 -19.49 -4.17 18.45
CA ALA A 186 -19.94 -2.98 19.15
C ALA A 186 -20.52 -3.32 20.53
N LYS A 187 -21.41 -4.32 20.59
CA LYS A 187 -22.03 -4.78 21.84
C LYS A 187 -21.03 -5.44 22.80
N ALA A 188 -20.01 -6.10 22.27
CA ALA A 188 -18.92 -6.69 23.04
C ALA A 188 -17.90 -5.65 23.54
N GLY A 189 -18.03 -4.38 23.12
CA GLY A 189 -17.23 -3.27 23.61
C GLY A 189 -16.00 -2.95 22.77
N ALA A 190 -15.94 -3.37 21.50
CA ALA A 190 -14.87 -2.94 20.59
C ALA A 190 -14.71 -1.41 20.61
N ASP A 191 -13.47 -0.92 20.66
CA ASP A 191 -13.18 0.51 20.72
C ASP A 191 -13.32 1.18 19.34
N TYR A 192 -13.14 0.42 18.26
CA TYR A 192 -13.25 0.90 16.87
C TYR A 192 -13.98 -0.12 16.00
N LEU A 193 -14.67 0.38 14.98
CA LEU A 193 -15.32 -0.42 13.93
C LEU A 193 -14.86 0.07 12.57
N LEU A 194 -14.29 -0.82 11.76
CA LEU A 194 -13.86 -0.53 10.38
C LEU A 194 -14.95 -0.94 9.39
N SER A 195 -14.78 -0.49 8.15
CA SER A 195 -15.64 -0.87 7.01
C SER A 195 -17.09 -0.40 7.11
N LEU A 196 -17.35 0.64 7.91
CA LEU A 196 -18.62 1.36 7.87
C LEU A 196 -18.71 2.22 6.62
N THR A 197 -19.91 2.31 6.05
CA THR A 197 -20.20 3.02 4.80
C THR A 197 -21.23 4.13 5.06
N GLU A 198 -21.50 4.97 4.07
CA GLU A 198 -22.60 5.93 4.10
C GLU A 198 -23.98 5.30 4.33
N HIS A 199 -24.09 3.98 4.15
CA HIS A 199 -25.30 3.20 4.39
C HIS A 199 -25.34 2.50 5.75
N THR A 200 -24.20 2.41 6.45
CA THR A 200 -24.09 1.68 7.74
C THR A 200 -23.57 2.53 8.90
N TYR A 201 -23.24 3.80 8.67
CA TYR A 201 -22.69 4.72 9.68
C TYR A 201 -23.51 4.84 10.97
N TYR A 202 -24.83 4.64 10.91
CA TYR A 202 -25.72 4.74 12.08
C TYR A 202 -25.35 3.76 13.20
N LEU A 203 -24.62 2.67 12.91
CA LEU A 203 -24.10 1.77 13.93
C LEU A 203 -23.15 2.50 14.92
N ALA A 204 -22.47 3.54 14.46
CA ALA A 204 -21.65 4.40 15.31
C ALA A 204 -22.48 5.27 16.26
N GLU A 205 -23.75 5.53 15.94
CA GLU A 205 -24.66 6.26 16.84
C GLU A 205 -25.24 5.35 17.94
N GLU A 206 -25.20 4.03 17.71
CA GLU A 206 -25.74 3.00 18.62
C GLU A 206 -24.68 2.42 19.57
N SER A 207 -23.43 2.86 19.48
CA SER A 207 -22.32 2.33 20.30
C SER A 207 -21.30 3.41 20.67
N ASP A 208 -20.51 3.16 21.71
CA ASP A 208 -19.38 4.02 22.10
C ASP A 208 -18.13 3.80 21.21
N ALA A 209 -18.21 2.88 20.24
CA ALA A 209 -17.11 2.57 19.34
C ALA A 209 -16.87 3.70 18.35
N ILE A 210 -15.61 4.03 18.10
CA ILE A 210 -15.23 5.07 17.13
C ILE A 210 -15.28 4.47 15.72
N PRO A 211 -16.11 5.00 14.81
CA PRO A 211 -16.15 4.52 13.44
C PRO A 211 -14.89 4.93 12.68
N ILE A 212 -14.38 4.00 11.88
CA ILE A 212 -13.35 4.24 10.86
C ILE A 212 -14.02 4.05 9.49
N LEU A 213 -14.19 5.16 8.77
CA LEU A 213 -14.88 5.26 7.47
C LEU A 213 -13.90 5.21 6.29
#